data_AF-A0A539CXX0-F1
#
_entry.id   AF-A0A539CXX0-F1
#
_cell.length_a   1.000
_cell.length_b   1.000
_cell.length_c   1.000
_cell.angle_alpha   90.00
_cell.angle_beta   90.00
_cell.angle_gamma   90.00
#
_symmetry.space_group_name_H-M   'P 1'
#
loop_
_entity.id
_entity.type
_entity.pdbx_description
1 polymer ?
#
loop_
_entity_poly.entity_id
_entity_poly.type
_entity_poly.pdbx_seq_one_letter_code
_entity_poly.pdbx_strand_id
1 'polypeptide(L)' 'MTEAAESVSPPHYLGHRERLRDRFRKGGADALGEYELLELILFRVMPRRDVKPLAKALIARFGSFAEAN' A
#
# COMPACT_ATOMS: atom_id res chain seq x y z
N MET A 1 7.47 -37.52 18.80
CA MET A 1 7.88 -37.11 17.45
C MET A 1 7.01 -35.90 17.11
N THR A 2 7.53 -34.71 17.35
CA THR A 2 6.78 -33.44 17.32
C THR A 2 7.18 -32.70 16.05
N GLU A 3 6.32 -32.74 15.02
CA GLU A 3 6.43 -31.82 13.89
C GLU A 3 5.49 -30.63 14.17
N ALA A 4 6.09 -29.51 14.57
CA ALA A 4 5.41 -28.23 14.57
C ALA A 4 5.24 -27.78 13.11
N ALA A 5 4.00 -27.72 12.66
CA ALA A 5 3.66 -27.20 11.34
C ALA A 5 4.09 -25.73 11.25
N GLU A 6 5.11 -25.46 10.44
CA GLU A 6 5.45 -24.10 10.01
C GLU A 6 4.24 -23.49 9.30
N SER A 7 3.65 -22.46 9.91
CA SER A 7 2.58 -21.69 9.30
C SER A 7 3.16 -20.82 8.19
N VAL A 8 3.07 -21.31 6.95
CA VAL A 8 3.35 -20.54 5.74
C VAL A 8 2.41 -19.34 5.71
N SER A 9 2.89 -18.19 6.17
CA SER A 9 2.13 -16.95 6.15
C SER A 9 1.89 -16.54 4.69
N PRO A 10 0.67 -16.18 4.31
CA PRO A 10 0.38 -15.79 2.94
C PRO A 10 1.24 -14.59 2.54
N PRO A 11 1.68 -14.51 1.27
CA PRO A 11 2.51 -13.43 0.80
C PRO A 11 1.91 -12.05 1.12
N HIS A 12 2.73 -11.13 1.66
CA HIS A 12 2.28 -9.82 2.15
C HIS A 12 1.54 -8.96 1.11
N TYR A 13 1.71 -9.22 -0.19
CA TYR A 13 1.00 -8.52 -1.27
C TYR A 13 -0.46 -8.96 -1.44
N LEU A 14 -0.83 -10.17 -1.03
CA LEU A 14 -2.21 -10.66 -1.13
C LEU A 14 -3.10 -9.85 -0.18
N GLY A 15 -4.19 -9.31 -0.72
CA GLY A 15 -5.13 -8.47 0.05
C GLY A 15 -4.60 -7.09 0.44
N HIS A 16 -3.40 -6.69 0.02
CA HIS A 16 -2.81 -5.39 0.38
C HIS A 16 -3.70 -4.21 -0.03
N ARG A 17 -4.22 -4.23 -1.26
CA ARG A 17 -5.14 -3.21 -1.77
C ARG A 17 -6.39 -3.08 -0.90
N GLU A 18 -6.95 -4.20 -0.46
CA GLU A 18 -8.17 -4.21 0.36
C GLU A 18 -7.89 -3.65 1.76
N ARG A 19 -6.79 -4.08 2.39
CA ARG A 19 -6.34 -3.54 3.68
C ARG A 19 -6.09 -2.03 3.64
N LEU A 20 -5.52 -1.52 2.54
CA LEU A 20 -5.34 -0.09 2.35
C LEU A 20 -6.67 0.66 2.25
N ARG A 21 -7.61 0.14 1.47
CA ARG A 21 -8.95 0.74 1.33
C ARG A 21 -9.69 0.74 2.67
N ASP A 22 -9.57 -0.32 3.45
CA ASP A 22 -10.25 -0.42 4.73
C ASP A 22 -9.62 0.49 5.79
N ARG A 23 -8.29 0.61 5.83
CA ARG A 23 -7.61 1.60 6.68
C ARG A 23 -8.05 3.02 6.32
N PHE A 24 -8.07 3.37 5.03
CA PHE A 24 -8.51 4.68 4.56
C PHE A 24 -9.97 4.98 4.93
N ARG A 25 -10.87 4.01 4.75
CA ARG A 25 -12.30 4.18 5.11
C ARG A 25 -12.51 4.41 6.60
N LYS A 26 -11.68 3.78 7.45
CA LYS A 26 -11.82 3.85 8.91
C LYS A 26 -11.17 5.09 9.52
N GLY A 27 -10.00 5.49 9.01
CA GLY A 27 -9.18 6.54 9.62
C GLY A 27 -8.78 7.68 8.69
N GLY A 28 -9.33 7.73 7.47
CA GLY A 28 -9.04 8.79 6.51
C GLY A 28 -7.60 8.78 6.00
N ALA A 29 -7.14 9.95 5.54
CA ALA A 29 -5.79 10.12 5.00
C ALA A 29 -4.70 9.89 6.05
N ASP A 30 -4.94 10.34 7.28
CA ASP A 30 -3.95 10.28 8.39
C ASP A 30 -3.65 8.84 8.85
N ALA A 31 -4.50 7.87 8.50
CA ALA A 31 -4.29 6.46 8.82
C ALA A 31 -3.36 5.72 7.84
N LEU A 32 -2.86 6.43 6.82
CA LEU A 32 -1.99 5.89 5.76
C LEU A 32 -0.70 6.70 5.63
N GLY A 33 0.37 6.04 5.23
CA GLY A 33 1.56 6.73 4.78
C GLY A 33 1.33 7.45 3.45
N GLU A 34 2.11 8.50 3.17
CA GLU A 34 1.96 9.31 1.96
C GLU A 34 2.08 8.49 0.66
N TYR A 35 3.03 7.56 0.60
CA TYR A 35 3.16 6.66 -0.53
C TYR A 35 1.96 5.69 -0.63
N GLU A 36 1.35 5.30 0.49
CA GLU A 36 0.18 4.42 0.51
C GLU A 36 -1.07 5.14 -0.04
N LEU A 37 -1.19 6.45 0.17
CA LEU A 37 -2.22 7.28 -0.44
C LEU A 37 -2.06 7.32 -1.98
N LEU A 38 -0.82 7.44 -2.47
CA LEU A 38 -0.54 7.31 -3.91
C LEU A 38 -0.89 5.91 -4.42
N GLU A 39 -0.59 4.84 -3.68
CA GLU A 39 -0.95 3.48 -4.07
C GLU A 39 -2.46 3.36 -4.34
N LEU A 40 -3.32 3.94 -3.50
CA LEU A 40 -4.79 3.93 -3.69
C LEU A 40 -5.22 4.54 -5.03
N ILE A 41 -4.58 5.63 -5.46
CA ILE A 41 -4.84 6.28 -6.74
C ILE A 41 -4.29 5.42 -7.89
N LEU A 42 -3.02 5.00 -7.79
CA LEU A 42 -2.33 4.24 -8.81
C LEU A 42 -3.00 2.89 -9.09
N PHE A 43 -3.62 2.27 -8.09
CA PHE A 43 -4.42 1.06 -8.26
C PHE A 43 -5.62 1.22 -9.20
N ARG A 44 -6.18 2.43 -9.32
CA ARG A 44 -7.27 2.72 -10.25
C ARG A 44 -6.78 2.80 -11.71
N VAL A 45 -5.55 3.27 -11.90
CA VAL A 45 -4.92 3.43 -13.21
C VAL A 45 -4.21 2.14 -13.67
N MET A 46 -3.61 1.40 -12.74
CA MET A 46 -2.80 0.20 -12.99
C MET A 46 -3.27 -0.99 -12.15
N PRO A 47 -4.39 -1.64 -12.53
CA PRO A 47 -5.05 -2.62 -11.67
C PRO A 47 -4.22 -3.89 -11.38
N ARG A 48 -3.29 -4.28 -12.25
CA ARG A 48 -2.54 -5.55 -12.18
C ARG A 48 -1.02 -5.39 -11.94
N ARG A 49 -0.53 -4.17 -11.69
CA ARG A 49 0.90 -3.91 -11.46
C ARG A 49 1.18 -3.68 -9.98
N ASP A 50 2.41 -4.01 -9.57
CA ASP A 50 2.96 -3.50 -8.32
C ASP A 50 3.26 -2.01 -8.49
N VAL A 51 2.53 -1.18 -7.74
CA VAL A 51 2.63 0.29 -7.82
C VAL A 51 3.44 0.86 -6.65
N LYS A 52 3.86 0.03 -5.69
CA LYS A 52 4.62 0.48 -4.51
C LYS A 52 5.98 1.08 -4.89
N PRO A 53 6.79 0.49 -5.80
CA PRO A 53 8.03 1.12 -6.24
C PRO A 53 7.79 2.49 -6.89
N LEU A 54 6.75 2.61 -7.71
CA LEU A 54 6.39 3.87 -8.36
C LEU A 54 5.93 4.92 -7.34
N ALA A 55 5.05 4.55 -6.40
CA ALA A 55 4.58 5.45 -5.36
C ALA A 55 5.74 6.04 -4.55
N LYS A 56 6.70 5.19 -4.15
CA LYS A 56 7.92 5.64 -3.45
C LYS A 56 8.79 6.54 -4.32
N ALA A 57 8.97 6.22 -5.60
CA ALA A 57 9.75 7.04 -6.52
C ALA A 57 9.11 8.43 -6.72
N LEU A 58 7.78 8.51 -6.76
CA LEU A 58 7.06 9.78 -6.87
C LEU A 58 7.24 10.64 -5.61
N ILE A 59 7.07 10.07 -4.41
CA ILE A 59 7.38 10.77 -3.14
C ILE A 59 8.83 11.24 -3.12
N ALA A 60 9.79 10.37 -3.43
CA ALA A 60 11.20 10.76 -3.45
C ALA A 60 11.51 11.90 -4.46
N ARG A 61 10.77 11.98 -5.57
CA ARG A 61 10.98 12.98 -6.62
C ARG A 61 10.28 14.31 -6.35
N PHE A 62 9.11 14.27 -5.73
CA PHE A 62 8.21 15.42 -5.58
C PHE A 62 8.01 15.87 -4.14
N GLY A 63 8.57 15.14 -3.16
CA GLY A 63 8.42 15.44 -1.75
C GLY A 63 7.22 14.71 -1.16
N SER A 64 6.20 15.46 -0.77
CA SER A 64 5.04 14.95 -0.04
C SER A 64 3.83 14.67 -0.94
N PHE A 65 2.87 13.88 -0.45
CA PHE A 65 1.63 13.64 -1.19
C PHE A 65 0.75 14.89 -1.28
N ALA A 66 0.78 15.72 -0.23
CA ALA A 66 -0.06 16.91 -0.10
C ALA A 66 0.66 18.21 -0.49
N GLU A 67 1.86 18.13 -1.08
CA GLU A 67 2.60 19.34 -1.45
C GLU A 67 1.83 20.16 -2.50
N ALA A 68 1.29 21.29 -2.06
CA ALA A 68 0.86 22.34 -2.96
C ALA A 68 2.08 23.19 -3.28
N ASN A 69 2.63 22.99 -4.48
CA ASN A 69 3.71 23.81 -5.02
C ASN A 69 3.16 25.15 -5.55
#